data_AF-A0A3N5VVN9-F1
#
_entry.id   AF-A0A3N5VVN9-F1
#
_cell.length_a   1.000
_cell.length_b   1.000
_cell.length_c   1.000
_cell.angle_alpha   90.00
_cell.angle_beta   90.00
_cell.angle_gamma   90.00
#
_symmetry.space_group_name_H-M   'P 1'
#
loop_
_entity.id
_entity.type
_entity.pdbx_description
1 polymer ?
#
loop_
_entity_poly.entity_id
_entity_poly.type
_entity_poly.pdbx_seq_one_letter_code
_entity_poly.pdbx_strand_id
1 'polypeptide(L)'
;MMTEEEIRNATPKELNVLVAKAMGWRRDPEGEARMAARGEVVAVWLMPEFDAMAPDRRWTKVFPVTQNQPDYPYPGIWENWSGNIVAALKLTTGFDGFTLDRADDRGPGRRWHCDLRKMSIGVWGAFADTEAVAIVRAVLLAGLGAAR
;
A
#
# COMPACT_ATOMS: atom_id res chain seq x y z
N MET A 1 9.67 -11.68 8.75
CA MET A 1 8.21 -11.39 8.75
C MET A 1 8.03 -10.22 9.69
N MET A 2 7.39 -9.11 9.27
CA MET A 2 7.20 -7.97 10.18
C MET A 2 6.08 -8.26 11.18
N THR A 3 6.22 -7.67 12.36
CA THR A 3 5.30 -7.77 13.49
C THR A 3 4.16 -6.75 13.37
N GLU A 4 3.11 -6.97 14.15
CA GLU A 4 2.01 -6.02 14.28
C GLU A 4 2.47 -4.63 14.74
N GLU A 5 3.40 -4.57 15.70
CA GLU A 5 3.93 -3.31 16.23
C GLU A 5 4.68 -2.51 15.14
N GLU A 6 5.46 -3.19 14.30
CA GLU A 6 6.17 -2.53 13.22
C GLU A 6 5.20 -1.94 12.17
N ILE A 7 4.07 -2.60 11.87
CA ILE A 7 3.04 -2.04 10.97
C ILE A 7 2.39 -0.80 11.59
N ARG A 8 2.09 -0.85 12.89
CA ARG A 8 1.46 0.28 13.61
C ARG A 8 2.34 1.53 13.61
N ASN A 9 3.66 1.35 13.63
CA ASN A 9 4.63 2.44 13.69
C ASN A 9 5.24 2.81 12.33
N ALA A 10 5.00 2.00 11.28
CA ALA A 10 5.52 2.27 9.94
C ALA A 10 5.06 3.63 9.40
N THR A 11 6.00 4.30 8.73
CA THR A 11 5.75 5.52 7.96
C THR A 11 4.87 5.24 6.73
N PRO A 12 4.20 6.24 6.13
CA PRO A 12 3.42 6.05 4.91
C PRO A 12 4.22 5.36 3.78
N LYS A 13 5.48 5.78 3.59
CA LYS A 13 6.38 5.17 2.60
C LYS A 13 6.62 3.69 2.86
N GLU A 14 6.88 3.31 4.10
CA GLU A 14 7.11 1.92 4.49
C GLU A 14 5.84 1.08 4.32
N LEU A 15 4.66 1.64 4.65
CA LEU A 15 3.38 0.99 4.46
C LEU A 15 3.12 0.63 2.99
N ASN A 16 3.40 1.54 2.05
CA ASN A 16 3.28 1.23 0.60
C ASN A 16 4.20 0.07 0.19
N VAL A 17 5.43 0.03 0.70
CA VAL A 17 6.36 -1.09 0.47
C VAL A 17 5.81 -2.39 1.03
N LEU A 18 5.17 -2.35 2.19
CA LEU A 18 4.59 -3.53 2.81
C LEU A 18 3.40 -4.08 2.03
N VAL A 19 2.54 -3.21 1.51
CA VAL A 19 1.43 -3.62 0.64
C VAL A 19 1.96 -4.29 -0.62
N ALA A 20 2.96 -3.70 -1.28
CA ALA A 20 3.57 -4.30 -2.47
C ALA A 20 4.12 -5.71 -2.18
N LYS A 21 4.83 -5.89 -1.06
CA LYS A 21 5.32 -7.21 -0.63
C LYS A 21 4.18 -8.18 -0.34
N ALA A 22 3.13 -7.75 0.35
CA ALA A 22 1.97 -8.59 0.69
C ALA A 22 1.22 -9.06 -0.56
N MET A 23 1.22 -8.26 -1.63
CA MET A 23 0.68 -8.63 -2.94
C MET A 23 1.62 -9.50 -3.78
N GLY A 24 2.79 -9.88 -3.25
CA GLY A 24 3.79 -10.67 -3.98
C GLY A 24 4.52 -9.89 -5.06
N TRP A 25 4.50 -8.55 -5.04
CA TRP A 25 5.24 -7.76 -6.02
C TRP A 25 6.75 -7.86 -5.75
N ARG A 26 7.54 -7.90 -6.83
CA ARG A 26 9.00 -8.03 -6.75
C ARG A 26 9.66 -6.68 -6.97
N ARG A 27 10.79 -6.41 -6.31
CA ARG A 27 11.61 -5.21 -6.60
C ARG A 27 12.21 -5.29 -8.01
N ASP A 28 12.32 -4.14 -8.69
CA ASP A 28 13.05 -3.99 -9.95
C ASP A 28 14.23 -3.02 -9.79
N PRO A 29 15.42 -3.52 -9.38
CA PRO A 29 16.62 -2.69 -9.22
C PRO A 29 17.05 -2.01 -10.51
N GLU A 30 16.81 -2.62 -11.66
CA GLU A 30 17.17 -2.03 -12.95
C GLU A 30 16.24 -0.85 -13.29
N GLY A 31 14.94 -0.99 -12.99
CA GLY A 31 13.98 0.12 -13.01
C GLY A 31 14.41 1.27 -12.12
N GLU A 32 14.84 0.97 -10.90
CA GLU A 32 15.32 1.97 -9.95
C GLU A 32 16.55 2.71 -10.48
N ALA A 33 17.52 1.99 -11.04
CA ALA A 33 18.70 2.60 -11.65
C ALA A 33 18.33 3.52 -12.83
N ARG A 34 17.36 3.13 -13.66
CA ARG A 34 16.85 3.97 -14.76
C ARG A 34 16.19 5.25 -14.25
N MET A 35 15.47 5.18 -13.14
CA MET A 35 14.81 6.34 -12.54
C MET A 35 15.79 7.27 -11.84
N ALA A 36 16.75 6.70 -11.10
CA ALA A 36 17.81 7.47 -10.47
C ALA A 36 18.63 8.26 -11.50
N ALA A 37 18.90 7.69 -12.68
CA ALA A 37 19.57 8.39 -13.78
C ALA A 37 18.81 9.62 -14.31
N ARG A 38 17.50 9.73 -14.01
CA ARG A 38 16.65 10.89 -14.35
C ARG A 38 16.49 11.87 -13.18
N GLY A 39 17.16 11.62 -12.04
CA GLY A 39 17.02 12.41 -10.82
C GLY A 39 15.80 12.05 -9.98
N GLU A 40 15.14 10.93 -10.27
CA GLU A 40 13.94 10.49 -9.55
C GLU A 40 14.30 9.49 -8.44
N VAL A 41 13.83 9.76 -7.21
CA VAL A 41 14.03 8.87 -6.06
C VAL A 41 12.77 8.03 -5.84
N VAL A 42 12.71 6.90 -6.53
CA VAL A 42 11.51 6.05 -6.58
C VAL A 42 11.86 4.59 -6.37
N ALA A 43 10.99 3.91 -5.63
CA ALA A 43 11.00 2.46 -5.51
C ALA A 43 10.22 1.88 -6.70
N VAL A 44 10.76 0.85 -7.35
CA VAL A 44 10.09 0.19 -8.47
C VAL A 44 9.74 -1.24 -8.10
N TRP A 45 8.48 -1.62 -8.36
CA TRP A 45 8.02 -2.98 -8.09
C TRP A 45 7.21 -3.55 -9.24
N LEU A 46 7.40 -4.82 -9.55
CA LEU A 46 6.71 -5.53 -10.64
C LEU A 46 5.57 -6.36 -10.07
N MET A 47 4.39 -6.27 -10.70
CA MET A 47 3.29 -7.17 -10.37
C MET A 47 3.52 -8.54 -11.01
N PRO A 48 3.09 -9.62 -10.35
CA PRO A 48 3.17 -10.97 -10.90
C PRO A 48 2.50 -11.14 -12.28
N GLU A 49 1.35 -10.48 -12.51
CA GLU A 49 0.58 -10.63 -13.74
C GLU A 49 1.28 -9.98 -14.94
N PHE A 50 2.03 -8.89 -14.71
CA PHE A 50 2.78 -8.21 -15.78
C PHE A 50 4.06 -8.96 -16.17
N ASP A 51 4.71 -9.64 -15.22
CA ASP A 51 5.83 -10.56 -15.51
C ASP A 51 5.38 -11.68 -16.49
N ALA A 52 4.14 -12.14 -16.38
CA ALA A 52 3.58 -13.21 -17.20
C ALA A 52 3.11 -12.75 -18.59
N MET A 53 2.60 -11.51 -18.72
CA MET A 53 1.97 -11.03 -19.95
C MET A 53 2.96 -10.52 -21.01
N ALA A 54 4.18 -10.13 -20.64
CA ALA A 54 5.19 -9.72 -21.61
C ALA A 54 6.61 -9.90 -21.05
N PRO A 55 7.17 -11.13 -21.04
CA PRO A 55 8.50 -11.39 -20.51
C PRO A 55 9.61 -10.58 -21.20
N ASP A 56 9.35 -10.12 -22.42
CA ASP A 56 10.19 -9.36 -23.33
C ASP A 56 9.85 -7.86 -23.41
N ARG A 57 8.76 -7.39 -22.76
CA ARG A 57 8.48 -5.96 -22.54
C ARG A 57 8.49 -5.65 -21.05
N ARG A 58 9.50 -4.91 -20.58
CA ARG A 58 9.68 -4.59 -19.15
C ARG A 58 8.75 -3.46 -18.70
N TRP A 59 7.54 -3.80 -18.27
CA TRP A 59 6.60 -2.87 -17.64
C TRP A 59 7.12 -2.50 -16.25
N THR A 60 7.68 -1.30 -16.12
CA THR A 60 8.29 -0.82 -14.88
C THR A 60 7.22 -0.09 -14.07
N LYS A 61 6.76 -0.66 -12.94
CA LYS A 61 5.80 0.02 -12.05
C LYS A 61 6.56 0.86 -11.03
N VAL A 62 6.43 2.17 -11.17
CA VAL A 62 7.14 3.16 -10.36
C VAL A 62 6.24 3.63 -9.22
N PHE A 63 6.76 3.66 -7.99
CA PHE A 63 6.17 4.39 -6.89
C PHE A 63 6.82 5.77 -6.81
N PRO A 64 6.11 6.85 -7.19
CA PRO A 64 6.55 8.16 -6.75
C PRO A 64 6.37 8.18 -5.25
N VAL A 65 7.48 8.33 -4.55
CA VAL A 65 7.43 8.88 -3.21
C VAL A 65 6.97 10.35 -3.29
N THR A 66 7.06 10.96 -4.49
CA THR A 66 6.63 12.31 -4.83
C THR A 66 6.21 12.39 -6.31
N GLN A 67 4.99 12.86 -6.61
CA GLN A 67 4.44 13.28 -7.92
C GLN A 67 3.71 12.27 -8.84
N ASN A 68 2.46 12.63 -9.13
CA ASN A 68 1.74 12.30 -10.36
C ASN A 68 2.46 12.96 -11.55
N GLN A 69 3.01 12.18 -12.49
CA GLN A 69 3.40 12.71 -13.80
C GLN A 69 2.60 12.02 -14.92
N PRO A 70 1.75 12.76 -15.65
CA PRO A 70 0.90 12.20 -16.71
C PRO A 70 1.66 11.80 -17.99
N ASP A 71 2.91 12.21 -18.16
CA ASP A 71 3.63 12.11 -19.44
C ASP A 71 4.64 10.95 -19.50
N TYR A 72 4.51 9.97 -18.59
CA TYR A 72 5.50 8.91 -18.43
C TYR A 72 5.37 7.84 -19.53
N PRO A 73 6.45 7.51 -20.28
CA PRO A 73 6.37 6.69 -21.50
C PRO A 73 6.16 5.18 -21.26
N TYR A 74 6.04 4.75 -20.01
CA TYR A 74 5.77 3.36 -19.66
C TYR A 74 4.49 3.29 -18.83
N PRO A 75 3.54 2.39 -19.14
CA PRO A 75 2.32 2.29 -18.35
C PRO A 75 2.62 1.59 -17.01
N GLY A 76 3.10 2.37 -16.04
CA GLY A 76 3.13 1.98 -14.64
C GLY A 76 1.82 2.37 -13.98
N ILE A 77 1.19 1.48 -13.22
CA ILE A 77 0.07 1.87 -12.35
C ILE A 77 0.66 2.40 -11.04
N TRP A 78 0.43 3.69 -10.82
CA TRP A 78 0.87 4.50 -9.69
C TRP A 78 -0.07 4.28 -8.50
N GLU A 79 0.26 3.40 -7.54
CA GLU A 79 -0.59 3.23 -6.35
C GLU A 79 0.12 3.70 -5.08
N ASN A 80 0.01 5.00 -4.80
CA ASN A 80 0.33 5.55 -3.48
C ASN A 80 -0.81 5.24 -2.50
N TRP A 81 -0.92 4.00 -2.03
CA TRP A 81 -2.02 3.57 -1.16
C TRP A 81 -2.08 4.38 0.14
N SER A 82 -0.94 4.67 0.77
CA SER A 82 -0.90 5.40 2.04
C SER A 82 -1.16 6.91 1.90
N GLY A 83 -1.06 7.46 0.69
CA GLY A 83 -1.21 8.90 0.42
C GLY A 83 -2.40 9.24 -0.48
N ASN A 84 -3.13 8.24 -0.98
CA ASN A 84 -4.32 8.43 -1.82
C ASN A 84 -5.45 7.52 -1.32
N ILE A 85 -6.53 8.12 -0.83
CA ILE A 85 -7.68 7.41 -0.28
C ILE A 85 -8.36 6.49 -1.30
N VAL A 86 -8.46 6.90 -2.57
CA VAL A 86 -9.08 6.08 -3.63
C VAL A 86 -8.23 4.84 -3.88
N ALA A 87 -6.90 4.97 -3.87
CA ALA A 87 -6.01 3.81 -3.98
C ALA A 87 -6.15 2.91 -2.74
N ALA A 88 -6.15 3.47 -1.53
CA ALA A 88 -6.32 2.71 -0.29
C ALA A 88 -7.61 1.90 -0.27
N LEU A 89 -8.74 2.48 -0.70
CA LEU A 89 -10.04 1.82 -0.73
C LEU A 89 -10.08 0.59 -1.64
N LYS A 90 -9.27 0.53 -2.71
CA LYS A 90 -9.20 -0.67 -3.55
C LYS A 90 -8.74 -1.90 -2.77
N LEU A 91 -7.91 -1.71 -1.73
CA LEU A 91 -7.38 -2.78 -0.88
C LEU A 91 -8.46 -3.42 0.00
N THR A 92 -9.60 -2.77 0.20
CA THR A 92 -10.67 -3.26 1.09
C THR A 92 -11.64 -4.20 0.38
N THR A 93 -11.53 -4.36 -0.94
CA THR A 93 -12.46 -5.14 -1.79
C THR A 93 -12.55 -6.63 -1.45
N GLY A 94 -11.55 -7.18 -0.75
CA GLY A 94 -11.52 -8.59 -0.31
C GLY A 94 -12.13 -8.86 1.07
N PHE A 95 -12.75 -7.86 1.70
CA PHE A 95 -13.34 -7.92 3.04
C PHE A 95 -14.87 -7.85 2.97
N ASP A 96 -15.53 -8.50 3.93
CA ASP A 96 -16.99 -8.56 4.01
C ASP A 96 -17.59 -7.28 4.61
N GLY A 97 -16.79 -6.52 5.34
CA GLY A 97 -17.20 -5.25 5.94
C GLY A 97 -16.04 -4.29 6.09
N PHE A 98 -16.35 -3.00 5.97
CA PHE A 98 -15.41 -1.90 6.07
C PHE A 98 -16.11 -0.72 6.76
N THR A 99 -15.46 -0.15 7.77
CA THR A 99 -15.87 1.13 8.37
C THR A 99 -14.66 2.04 8.51
N LEU A 100 -14.85 3.32 8.21
CA LEU A 100 -13.84 4.36 8.37
C LEU A 100 -14.48 5.55 9.06
N ASP A 101 -14.04 5.80 10.28
CA ASP A 101 -14.61 6.81 11.16
C ASP A 101 -13.55 7.84 11.54
N ARG A 102 -13.98 9.09 11.71
CA ARG A 102 -13.15 10.13 12.27
C ARG A 102 -13.08 9.96 13.78
N ALA A 103 -11.89 9.71 14.31
CA ALA A 103 -11.63 9.31 15.68
C ALA A 103 -11.39 10.50 16.62
N ASP A 104 -12.02 11.65 16.36
CA ASP A 104 -11.78 12.91 17.08
C ASP A 104 -12.03 12.78 18.61
N ASP A 105 -12.84 11.81 19.03
CA ASP A 105 -13.21 11.58 20.44
C ASP A 105 -12.46 10.42 21.13
N ARG A 106 -11.56 9.71 20.43
CA ARG A 106 -10.95 8.45 20.94
C ARG A 106 -9.49 8.58 21.43
N GLY A 107 -8.92 9.79 21.43
CA GLY A 107 -7.62 10.08 22.06
C GLY A 107 -6.79 11.14 21.30
N PRO A 108 -5.75 11.71 21.94
CA PRO A 108 -4.96 12.77 21.35
C PRO A 108 -4.10 12.25 20.18
N GLY A 109 -4.14 12.97 19.06
CA GLY A 109 -3.17 12.84 17.96
C GLY A 109 -3.42 11.74 16.94
N ARG A 110 -4.61 11.13 16.85
CA ARG A 110 -4.99 10.24 15.74
C ARG A 110 -6.40 10.57 15.28
N ARG A 111 -6.55 10.90 13.99
CA ARG A 111 -7.80 11.47 13.45
C ARG A 111 -8.74 10.45 12.82
N TRP A 112 -8.23 9.29 12.45
CA TRP A 112 -8.99 8.30 11.69
C TRP A 112 -8.84 6.92 12.28
N HIS A 113 -9.93 6.16 12.25
CA HIS A 113 -10.01 4.75 12.63
C HIS A 113 -10.64 3.97 11.49
N CYS A 114 -9.97 2.90 11.05
CA CYS A 114 -10.47 1.99 10.04
C CYS A 114 -10.63 0.60 10.65
N ASP A 115 -11.81 0.00 10.52
CA ASP A 115 -12.04 -1.42 10.78
C ASP A 115 -12.34 -2.17 9.49
N LEU A 116 -11.72 -3.34 9.35
CA LEU A 116 -11.99 -4.32 8.30
C LEU A 116 -12.51 -5.61 8.92
N ARG A 117 -13.53 -6.19 8.30
CA ARG A 117 -14.19 -7.40 8.78
C ARG A 117 -14.12 -8.49 7.72
N LYS A 118 -13.76 -9.69 8.15
CA LYS A 118 -13.89 -10.91 7.36
C LYS A 118 -14.59 -11.93 8.23
N MET A 119 -15.83 -12.27 7.91
CA MET A 119 -16.73 -13.04 8.76
C MET A 119 -16.14 -14.38 9.21
N SER A 120 -15.31 -15.00 8.37
CA SER A 120 -14.65 -16.28 8.65
C SER A 120 -13.40 -16.19 9.52
N ILE A 121 -12.88 -15.00 9.81
CA ILE A 121 -11.56 -14.83 10.44
C ILE A 121 -11.60 -13.83 11.60
N GLY A 122 -12.24 -12.67 11.43
CA GLY A 122 -12.32 -11.66 12.50
C GLY A 122 -12.44 -10.22 12.01
N VAL A 123 -12.09 -9.30 12.91
CA VAL A 123 -12.12 -7.85 12.70
C VAL A 123 -10.74 -7.28 13.05
N TRP A 124 -10.23 -6.39 12.21
CA TRP A 124 -8.95 -5.71 12.42
C TRP A 124 -9.10 -4.21 12.25
N GLY A 125 -8.56 -3.49 13.23
CA GLY A 125 -8.66 -2.04 13.32
C GLY A 125 -7.30 -1.35 13.36
N ALA A 126 -7.20 -0.17 12.75
CA ALA A 126 -6.03 0.69 12.87
C ALA A 126 -6.40 2.17 12.96
N PHE A 127 -5.62 2.89 13.78
CA PHE A 127 -5.69 4.34 13.88
C PHE A 127 -4.57 5.03 13.09
N ALA A 128 -4.85 6.20 12.54
CA ALA A 128 -3.86 7.05 11.88
C ALA A 128 -4.28 8.52 11.79
N ASP A 129 -3.37 9.38 11.36
CA ASP A 129 -3.63 10.80 11.10
C ASP A 129 -4.38 11.05 9.78
N THR A 130 -4.35 10.10 8.86
CA THR A 130 -5.04 10.17 7.57
C THR A 130 -5.85 8.90 7.32
N GLU A 131 -6.93 9.06 6.56
CA GLU A 131 -7.83 7.99 6.12
C GLU A 131 -7.05 6.86 5.45
N ALA A 132 -6.18 7.24 4.50
CA ALA A 132 -5.42 6.31 3.67
C ALA A 132 -4.45 5.46 4.51
N VAL A 133 -3.77 6.06 5.49
CA VAL A 133 -2.87 5.33 6.40
C VAL A 133 -3.65 4.40 7.32
N ALA A 134 -4.82 4.84 7.83
CA ALA A 134 -5.66 3.98 8.67
C ALA A 134 -6.10 2.73 7.92
N ILE A 135 -6.56 2.88 6.67
CA ILE A 135 -6.94 1.77 5.79
C ILE A 135 -5.77 0.83 5.54
N VAL A 136 -4.64 1.35 5.06
CA VAL A 136 -3.49 0.51 4.70
C VAL A 136 -2.98 -0.28 5.90
N ARG A 137 -2.92 0.34 7.09
CA ARG A 137 -2.56 -0.37 8.32
C ARG A 137 -3.55 -1.48 8.65
N ALA A 138 -4.86 -1.21 8.60
CA ALA A 138 -5.88 -2.22 8.88
C ALA A 138 -5.76 -3.41 7.92
N VAL A 139 -5.53 -3.17 6.62
CA VAL A 139 -5.34 -4.21 5.61
C VAL A 139 -4.12 -5.08 5.94
N LEU A 140 -2.98 -4.46 6.24
CA LEU A 140 -1.75 -5.19 6.55
C LEU A 140 -1.87 -6.01 7.84
N LEU A 141 -2.55 -5.46 8.87
CA LEU A 141 -2.84 -6.18 10.11
C LEU A 141 -3.77 -7.37 9.88
N ALA A 142 -4.80 -7.21 9.04
CA ALA A 142 -5.67 -8.31 8.67
C ALA A 142 -4.92 -9.41 7.91
N GLY A 143 -4.01 -9.04 7.00
CA GLY A 143 -3.14 -9.98 6.30
C GLY A 143 -2.24 -10.78 7.24
N LEU A 144 -1.68 -10.14 8.29
CA LEU A 144 -0.93 -10.85 9.34
C LEU A 144 -1.82 -11.78 10.16
N GLY A 145 -3.02 -11.34 10.52
CA GLY A 145 -3.97 -12.13 11.31
C GLY A 145 -4.46 -13.38 10.58
N ALA A 146 -4.66 -13.30 9.27
CA ALA A 146 -5.08 -14.43 8.44
C ALA A 146 -3.97 -15.46 8.15
N ALA A 147 -2.70 -15.11 8.41
CA ALA A 147 -1.56 -16.01 8.22
C ALA A 147 -1.23 -16.85 9.48
N ARG A 148 -1.97 -16.66 10.57
CA ARG A 148 -1.87 -17.42 11.82
C ARG A 148 -3.01 -18.44 11.91
#